data_AF-A0A1A3S0X8-F1
#
_entry.id   AF-A0A1A3S0X8-F1
#
_cell.length_a   1.000
_cell.length_b   1.000
_cell.length_c   1.000
_cell.angle_alpha   90.00
_cell.angle_beta   90.00
_cell.angle_gamma   90.00
#
_symmetry.space_group_name_H-M   'P 1'
#
loop_
_entity.id
_entity.type
_entity.pdbx_description
1 polymer ?
#
loop_
_entity_poly.entity_id
_entity_poly.type
_entity_poly.pdbx_seq_one_letter_code
_entity_poly.pdbx_strand_id
1 'polypeptide(L)'
;MANTSRPDHLPNLRPDGKPPHPSWLPKQRRGTTPQMIGRYPDYDVLETADKWDEATRKVVLARLEPPGPLRFFTPEEEPCLRAFCDTVLAQDVEPRVPVAESVDSKLADGRLDGYQYADMPDDRDTWRLVLRGLDETASSQYRKPSFAEADAATREAIIDKFSQADLQGGAWESLNVKRAWSVCMRGMLSGFYSHPWAWNEIGFGGPAYPRGFMRLGGATGPAAAREPHETPGATDEDPVQVVNNGEL
;
A
#
# COMPACT_ATOMS: atom_id res chain seq x y z
N MET A 1 22.30 -10.08 7.97
CA MET A 1 21.13 -10.73 7.35
C MET A 1 20.47 -11.60 8.40
N ALA A 2 19.14 -11.61 8.46
CA ALA A 2 18.43 -12.54 9.35
C ALA A 2 18.84 -13.98 8.98
N ASN A 3 19.05 -14.84 9.97
CA ASN A 3 19.44 -16.22 9.72
C ASN A 3 18.20 -17.04 9.33
N THR A 4 17.87 -17.06 8.03
CA THR A 4 16.67 -17.73 7.53
C THR A 4 16.78 -19.26 7.46
N SER A 5 17.91 -19.83 7.91
CA SER A 5 18.04 -21.27 8.16
C SER A 5 17.31 -21.76 9.42
N ARG A 6 16.87 -20.85 10.29
CA ARG A 6 16.12 -21.16 11.51
C ARG A 6 14.63 -20.91 11.31
N PRO A 7 13.72 -21.72 11.87
CA PRO A 7 12.27 -21.61 11.61
C PRO A 7 11.63 -20.33 12.16
N ASP A 8 12.33 -19.58 13.01
CA ASP A 8 11.94 -18.28 13.55
C ASP A 8 11.84 -17.17 12.47
N HIS A 9 12.25 -17.43 11.22
CA HIS A 9 11.94 -16.52 10.11
C HIS A 9 10.45 -16.54 9.72
N LEU A 10 9.68 -17.58 10.07
CA LEU A 10 8.25 -17.68 9.78
C LEU A 10 7.40 -16.92 10.82
N PRO A 11 6.48 -16.01 10.42
CA PRO A 11 5.61 -15.22 11.29
C PRO A 11 5.00 -16.01 12.44
N ASN A 12 4.39 -17.15 12.16
CA ASN A 12 3.67 -17.95 13.17
C ASN A 12 4.59 -18.61 14.20
N LEU A 13 5.89 -18.67 13.93
CA LEU A 13 6.89 -19.24 14.84
C LEU A 13 7.69 -18.16 15.57
N ARG A 14 7.33 -16.89 15.40
CA ARG A 14 7.96 -15.77 16.10
C ARG A 14 7.24 -15.46 17.41
N PRO A 15 7.97 -14.95 18.41
CA PRO A 15 7.37 -14.54 19.68
C PRO A 15 6.26 -13.49 19.54
N ASP A 16 6.31 -12.67 18.49
CA ASP A 16 5.34 -11.59 18.23
C ASP A 16 4.32 -11.92 17.12
N GLY A 17 4.45 -13.08 16.45
CA GLY A 17 3.56 -13.46 15.35
C GLY A 17 3.73 -12.63 14.07
N LYS A 18 4.70 -11.70 14.00
CA LYS A 18 4.78 -10.70 12.92
C LYS A 18 5.77 -11.09 11.82
N PRO A 19 5.48 -10.80 10.54
CA PRO A 19 6.47 -10.88 9.47
C PRO A 19 7.73 -10.07 9.77
N PRO A 20 8.89 -10.42 9.20
CA PRO A 20 10.09 -9.63 9.41
C PRO A 20 9.89 -8.27 8.80
N HIS A 21 10.18 -7.24 9.58
CA HIS A 21 10.37 -5.91 9.02
C HIS A 21 11.35 -6.03 7.84
N PRO A 22 11.07 -5.44 6.68
CA PRO A 22 11.83 -5.63 5.43
C PRO A 22 13.27 -5.09 5.46
N SER A 23 13.78 -4.64 6.61
CA SER A 23 15.15 -4.14 6.79
C SER A 23 16.25 -5.16 6.55
N TRP A 24 15.90 -6.45 6.41
CA TRP A 24 16.83 -7.50 5.98
C TRP A 24 17.08 -7.50 4.47
N LEU A 25 16.18 -6.88 3.68
CA LEU A 25 16.37 -6.69 2.24
C LEU A 25 17.54 -5.72 1.97
N PRO A 26 18.18 -5.81 0.80
CA PRO A 26 19.22 -4.87 0.44
C PRO A 26 18.67 -3.45 0.30
N LYS A 27 19.53 -2.46 0.57
CA LYS A 27 19.25 -1.07 0.24
C LYS A 27 19.15 -0.90 -1.28
N GLN A 28 18.20 -0.08 -1.71
CA GLN A 28 18.05 0.34 -3.09
C GLN A 28 19.27 1.17 -3.53
N ARG A 29 19.86 0.81 -4.67
CA ARG A 29 21.04 1.46 -5.27
C ARG A 29 20.70 2.24 -6.54
N ARG A 30 19.70 1.80 -7.29
CA ARG A 30 19.18 2.51 -8.47
C ARG A 30 17.70 2.87 -8.32
N GLY A 31 17.33 4.07 -8.78
CA GLY A 31 15.96 4.56 -8.62
C GLY A 31 15.55 4.76 -7.16
N THR A 32 14.24 4.88 -6.95
CA THR A 32 13.63 5.05 -5.62
C THR A 32 12.61 3.94 -5.40
N THR A 33 12.64 3.35 -4.21
CA THR A 33 11.59 2.49 -3.66
C THR A 33 11.06 3.15 -2.39
N PRO A 34 9.87 2.76 -1.90
CA PRO A 34 9.44 3.14 -0.56
C PRO A 34 10.53 2.73 0.44
N GLN A 35 10.91 3.64 1.33
CA GLN A 35 11.91 3.40 2.39
C GLN A 35 13.33 3.07 1.90
N MET A 36 13.62 3.18 0.59
CA MET A 36 14.90 2.82 -0.03
C MET A 36 15.37 1.38 0.27
N ILE A 37 14.42 0.46 0.47
CA ILE A 37 14.64 -0.99 0.59
C ILE A 37 13.86 -1.68 -0.52
N GLY A 38 14.37 -2.80 -1.02
CA GLY A 38 13.70 -3.49 -2.12
C GLY A 38 14.34 -4.81 -2.49
N ARG A 39 13.54 -5.71 -3.08
CA ARG A 39 14.04 -6.99 -3.59
C ARG A 39 14.92 -6.83 -4.84
N TYR A 40 14.81 -5.71 -5.53
CA TYR A 40 15.51 -5.41 -6.79
C TYR A 40 16.40 -4.16 -6.64
N PRO A 41 17.51 -4.26 -5.90
CA PRO A 41 18.30 -3.10 -5.48
C PRO A 41 18.96 -2.35 -6.64
N ASP A 42 19.18 -3.00 -7.79
CA ASP A 42 19.79 -2.40 -8.98
C ASP A 42 18.78 -2.08 -10.08
N TYR A 43 17.48 -2.18 -9.80
CA TYR A 43 16.41 -1.96 -10.77
C TYR A 43 15.80 -0.56 -10.63
N ASP A 44 15.61 0.12 -11.77
CA ASP A 44 14.82 1.34 -11.85
C ASP A 44 13.96 1.32 -13.13
N VAL A 45 12.64 1.22 -12.93
CA VAL A 45 11.64 1.18 -13.99
C VAL A 45 11.70 2.43 -14.88
N LEU A 46 12.13 3.57 -14.35
CA LEU A 46 12.22 4.83 -15.07
C LEU A 46 13.35 4.85 -16.10
N GLU A 47 14.36 3.96 -16.00
CA GLU A 47 15.36 3.75 -17.06
C GLU A 47 14.74 3.24 -18.36
N THR A 48 13.49 2.75 -18.32
CA THR A 48 12.76 2.29 -19.49
C THR A 48 11.69 3.27 -19.97
N ALA A 49 11.61 4.47 -19.39
CA ALA A 49 10.55 5.43 -19.68
C ALA A 49 10.54 5.94 -21.12
N ASP A 50 11.69 5.93 -21.79
CA ASP A 50 11.84 6.24 -23.22
C ASP A 50 11.21 5.18 -24.14
N LYS A 51 10.92 3.99 -23.61
CA LYS A 51 10.29 2.88 -24.33
C LYS A 51 8.77 2.84 -24.15
N TRP A 52 8.17 3.74 -23.40
CA TRP A 52 6.71 3.86 -23.27
C TRP A 52 6.18 4.85 -24.31
N ASP A 53 4.91 4.72 -24.67
CA ASP A 53 4.26 5.77 -25.46
C ASP A 53 4.20 7.09 -24.69
N GLU A 54 4.06 8.19 -25.44
CA GLU A 54 4.08 9.54 -24.89
C GLU A 54 2.99 9.78 -23.83
N ALA A 55 1.78 9.29 -24.06
CA ALA A 55 0.65 9.52 -23.16
C ALA A 55 0.88 8.79 -21.83
N THR A 56 1.28 7.53 -21.88
CA THR A 56 1.62 6.75 -20.68
C THR A 56 2.79 7.37 -19.93
N ARG A 57 3.88 7.71 -20.65
CA ARG A 57 5.06 8.35 -20.04
C ARG A 57 4.68 9.63 -19.32
N LYS A 58 3.86 10.49 -19.93
CA LYS A 58 3.37 11.73 -19.32
C LYS A 58 2.60 11.47 -18.02
N VAL A 59 1.68 10.50 -18.02
CA VAL A 59 0.88 10.16 -16.83
C VAL A 59 1.77 9.62 -15.71
N VAL A 60 2.72 8.74 -16.03
CA VAL A 60 3.60 8.14 -15.04
C VAL A 60 4.54 9.17 -14.43
N LEU A 61 5.18 10.01 -15.25
CA LEU A 61 6.10 11.04 -14.77
C LEU A 61 5.38 12.10 -13.93
N ALA A 62 4.13 12.45 -14.25
CA ALA A 62 3.34 13.38 -13.45
C ALA A 62 3.11 12.90 -12.00
N ARG A 63 3.21 11.60 -11.72
CA ARG A 63 3.10 11.04 -10.34
C ARG A 63 4.34 11.32 -9.50
N LEU A 64 5.48 11.58 -10.13
CA LEU A 64 6.75 11.86 -9.46
C LEU A 64 6.93 13.34 -9.10
N GLU A 65 6.09 14.21 -9.67
CA GLU A 65 6.10 15.62 -9.32
C GLU A 65 5.74 15.81 -7.84
N PRO A 66 6.39 16.75 -7.12
CA PRO A 66 6.05 17.03 -5.74
C PRO A 66 4.55 17.32 -5.60
N PRO A 67 3.83 16.63 -4.71
CA PRO A 67 2.41 16.86 -4.58
C PRO A 67 2.10 18.26 -4.03
N GLY A 68 1.01 18.85 -4.51
CA GLY A 68 0.41 20.04 -3.91
C GLY A 68 -0.40 19.72 -2.64
N PRO A 69 -1.00 20.74 -1.99
CA PRO A 69 -1.88 20.52 -0.85
C PRO A 69 -3.11 19.69 -1.24
N LEU A 70 -3.67 18.97 -0.25
CA LEU A 70 -4.93 18.23 -0.43
C LEU A 70 -6.07 19.18 -0.83
N ARG A 71 -6.94 18.71 -1.73
CA ARG A 71 -8.05 19.50 -2.31
C ARG A 71 -9.42 19.04 -1.82
N PHE A 72 -9.55 17.77 -1.44
CA PHE A 72 -10.80 17.17 -0.99
C PHE A 72 -10.86 17.08 0.53
N PHE A 73 -9.79 16.58 1.16
CA PHE A 73 -9.69 16.47 2.61
C PHE A 73 -9.29 17.81 3.25
N THR A 74 -9.79 18.06 4.44
CA THR A 74 -9.45 19.29 5.18
C THR A 74 -8.10 19.17 5.90
N PRO A 75 -7.48 20.29 6.32
CA PRO A 75 -6.28 20.27 7.14
C PRO A 75 -6.42 19.47 8.44
N GLU A 76 -7.64 19.38 8.99
CA GLU A 76 -7.95 18.59 10.18
C GLU A 76 -8.02 17.08 9.89
N GLU A 77 -8.46 16.69 8.68
CA GLU A 77 -8.56 15.29 8.25
C GLU A 77 -7.20 14.73 7.78
N GLU A 78 -6.33 15.59 7.25
CA GLU A 78 -5.05 15.22 6.64
C GLU A 78 -4.15 14.34 7.54
N PRO A 79 -3.91 14.66 8.84
CA PRO A 79 -3.04 13.84 9.68
C PRO A 79 -3.56 12.40 9.84
N CYS A 80 -4.87 12.24 10.01
CA CYS A 80 -5.51 10.93 10.13
C CYS A 80 -5.40 10.14 8.81
N LEU A 81 -5.67 10.80 7.68
CA LEU A 81 -5.54 10.19 6.35
C LEU A 81 -4.12 9.67 6.09
N ARG A 82 -3.10 10.50 6.36
CA ARG A 82 -1.70 10.12 6.16
C ARG A 82 -1.31 8.93 7.04
N ALA A 83 -1.61 9.02 8.33
CA ALA A 83 -1.34 7.94 9.27
C ALA A 83 -2.06 6.64 8.88
N PHE A 84 -3.30 6.73 8.39
CA PHE A 84 -4.06 5.58 7.91
C PHE A 84 -3.42 4.96 6.68
N CYS A 85 -3.07 5.80 5.68
CA CYS A 85 -2.41 5.34 4.47
C CYS A 85 -1.09 4.62 4.77
N ASP A 86 -0.26 5.23 5.60
CA ASP A 86 1.07 4.71 5.92
C ASP A 86 1.01 3.44 6.77
N THR A 87 0.07 3.35 7.72
CA THR A 87 -0.09 2.15 8.56
C THR A 87 -0.52 0.94 7.73
N VAL A 88 -1.52 1.10 6.86
CA VAL A 88 -2.05 0.00 6.04
C VAL A 88 -1.05 -0.47 4.98
N LEU A 89 -0.26 0.44 4.44
CA LEU A 89 0.70 0.15 3.37
C LEU A 89 2.12 -0.07 3.89
N ALA A 90 2.30 -0.19 5.21
CA ALA A 90 3.58 -0.40 5.87
C ALA A 90 4.65 0.61 5.44
N GLN A 91 4.28 1.89 5.31
CA GLN A 91 5.19 2.97 4.95
C GLN A 91 5.79 3.59 6.22
N ASP A 92 6.75 2.91 6.83
CA ASP A 92 7.23 3.27 8.16
C ASP A 92 8.12 4.52 8.16
N VAL A 93 8.94 4.71 7.11
CA VAL A 93 9.88 5.82 6.98
C VAL A 93 9.89 6.43 5.57
N GLU A 94 10.48 7.61 5.43
CA GLU A 94 10.70 8.21 4.11
C GLU A 94 11.78 7.47 3.31
N PRO A 95 11.70 7.48 1.96
CA PRO A 95 10.65 8.09 1.15
C PRO A 95 9.37 7.23 1.13
N ARG A 96 8.20 7.87 1.23
CA ARG A 96 6.89 7.21 1.12
C ARG A 96 6.20 7.51 -0.21
N VAL A 97 5.46 6.55 -0.75
CA VAL A 97 4.53 6.82 -1.86
C VAL A 97 3.45 7.80 -1.36
N PRO A 98 3.18 8.90 -2.10
CA PRO A 98 2.18 9.90 -1.73
C PRO A 98 0.74 9.40 -1.98
N VAL A 99 0.33 8.39 -1.22
CA VAL A 99 -0.97 7.71 -1.40
C VAL A 99 -2.13 8.60 -0.95
N ALA A 100 -1.95 9.35 0.13
CA ALA A 100 -2.95 10.30 0.62
C ALA A 100 -3.35 11.28 -0.49
N GLU A 101 -2.37 11.79 -1.23
CA GLU A 101 -2.56 12.72 -2.34
C GLU A 101 -3.19 12.05 -3.57
N SER A 102 -2.85 10.80 -3.84
CA SER A 102 -3.48 10.01 -4.90
C SER A 102 -4.97 9.81 -4.62
N VAL A 103 -5.33 9.43 -3.38
CA VAL A 103 -6.71 9.26 -2.94
C VAL A 103 -7.46 10.59 -2.99
N ASP A 104 -6.87 11.65 -2.41
CA ASP A 104 -7.45 12.99 -2.40
C ASP A 104 -7.77 13.48 -3.82
N SER A 105 -6.81 13.37 -4.76
CA SER A 105 -7.02 13.83 -6.13
C SER A 105 -8.12 13.03 -6.83
N LYS A 106 -8.24 11.72 -6.59
CA LYS A 106 -9.33 10.91 -7.18
C LYS A 106 -10.69 11.35 -6.67
N LEU A 107 -10.81 11.58 -5.36
CA LEU A 107 -12.05 12.02 -4.73
C LEU A 107 -12.43 13.45 -5.14
N ALA A 108 -11.46 14.36 -5.20
CA ALA A 108 -11.64 15.74 -5.64
C ALA A 108 -12.09 15.82 -7.11
N ASP A 109 -11.52 14.99 -7.98
CA ASP A 109 -11.82 14.96 -9.41
C ASP A 109 -13.07 14.14 -9.76
N GLY A 110 -13.73 13.51 -8.77
CA GLY A 110 -14.88 12.64 -8.98
C GLY A 110 -14.55 11.36 -9.76
N ARG A 111 -13.28 10.93 -9.77
CA ARG A 111 -12.82 9.70 -10.42
C ARG A 111 -13.05 8.49 -9.50
N LEU A 112 -14.33 8.28 -9.18
CA LEU A 112 -14.82 7.19 -8.35
C LEU A 112 -14.92 5.88 -9.16
N ASP A 113 -15.22 4.78 -8.48
CA ASP A 113 -15.19 3.45 -9.08
C ASP A 113 -16.40 3.12 -9.97
N GLY A 114 -17.33 4.06 -10.15
CA GLY A 114 -18.48 3.93 -11.05
C GLY A 114 -19.61 3.04 -10.52
N TYR A 115 -19.54 2.58 -9.27
CA TYR A 115 -20.61 1.87 -8.57
C TYR A 115 -20.58 2.20 -7.07
N GLN A 116 -21.70 1.99 -6.39
CA GLN A 116 -21.87 2.17 -4.95
C GLN A 116 -22.62 0.96 -4.38
N TYR A 117 -22.24 0.52 -3.18
CA TYR A 117 -23.01 -0.50 -2.46
C TYR A 117 -24.32 0.10 -1.94
N ALA A 118 -25.42 -0.67 -2.02
CA ALA A 118 -26.75 -0.18 -1.66
C ALA A 118 -26.92 0.23 -0.18
N ASP A 119 -26.08 -0.29 0.71
CA ASP A 119 -26.08 -0.01 2.16
C ASP A 119 -24.93 0.91 2.61
N MET A 120 -24.23 1.52 1.65
CA MET A 120 -23.12 2.44 1.92
C MET A 120 -23.47 3.84 1.45
N PRO A 121 -22.93 4.89 2.09
CA PRO A 121 -22.94 6.23 1.52
C PRO A 121 -22.02 6.30 0.28
N ASP A 122 -21.96 7.47 -0.37
CA ASP A 122 -21.00 7.73 -1.47
C ASP A 122 -19.55 7.52 -0.97
N ASP A 123 -18.62 7.22 -1.88
CA ASP A 123 -17.22 6.95 -1.52
C ASP A 123 -16.60 8.15 -0.78
N ARG A 124 -16.94 9.39 -1.16
CA ARG A 124 -16.47 10.62 -0.50
C ARG A 124 -16.90 10.70 0.96
N ASP A 125 -18.18 10.42 1.23
CA ASP A 125 -18.72 10.42 2.58
C ASP A 125 -18.19 9.23 3.39
N THR A 126 -18.00 8.08 2.74
CA THR A 126 -17.36 6.91 3.34
C THR A 126 -15.97 7.24 3.86
N TRP A 127 -15.13 7.89 3.07
CA TRP A 127 -13.78 8.29 3.48
C TRP A 127 -13.80 9.21 4.71
N ARG A 128 -14.67 10.24 4.72
CA ARG A 128 -14.80 11.14 5.88
C ARG A 128 -15.27 10.41 7.14
N LEU A 129 -16.27 9.54 7.00
CA LEU A 129 -16.79 8.75 8.13
C LEU A 129 -15.74 7.76 8.66
N VAL A 130 -14.92 7.17 7.79
CA VAL A 130 -13.79 6.31 8.20
C VAL A 130 -12.76 7.11 9.00
N LEU A 131 -12.28 8.25 8.50
CA LEU A 131 -11.28 9.05 9.22
C LEU A 131 -11.80 9.48 10.60
N ARG A 132 -13.05 9.93 10.66
CA ARG A 132 -13.72 10.25 11.92
C ARG A 132 -13.83 9.03 12.84
N GLY A 133 -14.23 7.87 12.31
CA GLY A 133 -14.35 6.64 13.09
C GLY A 133 -13.01 6.16 13.66
N LEU A 134 -11.92 6.33 12.91
CA LEU A 134 -10.56 6.03 13.37
C LEU A 134 -10.16 6.93 14.55
N ASP A 135 -10.40 8.24 14.47
CA ASP A 135 -10.13 9.18 15.56
C ASP A 135 -11.01 8.91 16.80
N GLU A 136 -12.31 8.66 16.60
CA GLU A 136 -13.24 8.29 17.67
C GLU A 136 -12.82 7.00 18.37
N THR A 137 -12.31 6.02 17.62
CA THR A 137 -11.83 4.74 18.14
C THR A 137 -10.52 4.91 18.93
N ALA A 138 -9.58 5.70 18.39
CA ALA A 138 -8.32 6.02 19.05
C ALA A 138 -8.57 6.71 20.41
N SER A 139 -9.52 7.66 20.44
CA SER A 139 -9.90 8.37 21.65
C SER A 139 -10.65 7.48 22.66
N SER A 140 -11.74 6.86 22.24
CA SER A 140 -12.64 6.13 23.15
C SER A 140 -12.08 4.80 23.65
N GLN A 141 -11.40 4.03 22.80
CA GLN A 141 -10.92 2.69 23.16
C GLN A 141 -9.47 2.69 23.63
N TYR A 142 -8.63 3.59 23.09
CA TYR A 142 -7.18 3.59 23.33
C TYR A 142 -6.67 4.81 24.09
N ARG A 143 -7.55 5.77 24.43
CA ARG A 143 -7.22 7.01 25.18
C ARG A 143 -6.11 7.82 24.51
N LYS A 144 -6.10 7.85 23.17
CA LYS A 144 -5.20 8.67 22.35
C LYS A 144 -5.92 9.94 21.89
N PRO A 145 -5.22 11.07 21.71
CA PRO A 145 -5.87 12.30 21.23
C PRO A 145 -6.53 12.16 19.85
N SER A 146 -5.87 11.43 18.95
CA SER A 146 -6.31 11.13 17.58
C SER A 146 -5.65 9.84 17.10
N PHE A 147 -6.11 9.29 15.98
CA PHE A 147 -5.47 8.15 15.32
C PHE A 147 -4.04 8.51 14.87
N ALA A 148 -3.86 9.72 14.35
CA ALA A 148 -2.57 10.25 13.90
C ALA A 148 -1.56 10.47 15.05
N GLU A 149 -2.03 10.68 16.28
CA GLU A 149 -1.17 10.82 17.47
C GLU A 149 -0.98 9.50 18.23
N ALA A 150 -1.67 8.43 17.85
CA ALA A 150 -1.46 7.11 18.41
C ALA A 150 -0.06 6.57 18.03
N ASP A 151 0.53 5.74 18.90
CA ASP A 151 1.75 4.99 18.56
C ASP A 151 1.45 3.90 17.51
N ALA A 152 2.51 3.43 16.82
CA ALA A 152 2.39 2.47 15.72
C ALA A 152 1.61 1.20 16.11
N ALA A 153 1.90 0.63 17.29
CA ALA A 153 1.21 -0.57 17.77
C ALA A 153 -0.30 -0.33 17.98
N THR A 154 -0.67 0.84 18.48
CA THR A 154 -2.08 1.24 18.62
C THR A 154 -2.75 1.43 17.25
N ARG A 155 -2.09 2.09 16.29
CA ARG A 155 -2.64 2.25 14.93
C ARG A 155 -2.85 0.89 14.27
N GLU A 156 -1.84 0.03 14.29
CA GLU A 156 -1.92 -1.34 13.77
C GLU A 156 -3.09 -2.12 14.40
N ALA A 157 -3.27 -2.04 15.72
CA ALA A 157 -4.37 -2.73 16.41
C ALA A 157 -5.76 -2.21 15.99
N ILE A 158 -5.91 -0.91 15.74
CA ILE A 158 -7.16 -0.33 15.23
C ILE A 158 -7.40 -0.77 13.78
N ILE A 159 -6.36 -0.75 12.94
CA ILE A 159 -6.45 -1.17 11.54
C ILE A 159 -6.74 -2.65 11.41
N ASP A 160 -6.17 -3.49 12.28
CA ASP A 160 -6.47 -4.93 12.33
C ASP A 160 -7.96 -5.16 12.59
N LYS A 161 -8.53 -4.52 13.62
CA LYS A 161 -9.98 -4.54 13.88
C LYS A 161 -10.79 -4.02 12.69
N PHE A 162 -10.35 -2.94 12.04
CA PHE A 162 -11.05 -2.40 10.87
C PHE A 162 -11.08 -3.42 9.72
N SER A 163 -9.93 -4.06 9.45
CA SER A 163 -9.80 -5.06 8.39
C SER A 163 -10.67 -6.30 8.61
N GLN A 164 -10.93 -6.63 9.88
CA GLN A 164 -11.81 -7.73 10.31
C GLN A 164 -13.28 -7.31 10.46
N ALA A 165 -13.61 -6.04 10.20
CA ALA A 165 -14.92 -5.45 10.40
C ALA A 165 -15.44 -5.50 11.85
N ASP A 166 -14.54 -5.38 12.83
CA ASP A 166 -14.78 -5.43 14.28
C ASP A 166 -14.73 -4.04 14.94
N LEU A 167 -15.08 -2.99 14.19
CA LEU A 167 -15.23 -1.64 14.72
C LEU A 167 -16.71 -1.29 14.88
N GLN A 168 -17.05 -0.62 15.97
CA GLN A 168 -18.44 -0.33 16.35
C GLN A 168 -18.53 0.99 17.14
N GLY A 169 -19.73 1.57 17.14
CA GLY A 169 -20.04 2.83 17.82
C GLY A 169 -19.65 4.08 17.02
N GLY A 170 -20.30 5.20 17.33
CA GLY A 170 -19.98 6.49 16.71
C GLY A 170 -20.18 6.47 15.19
N ALA A 171 -19.21 6.98 14.44
CA ALA A 171 -19.28 7.03 12.98
C ALA A 171 -19.44 5.64 12.32
N TRP A 172 -18.98 4.57 12.98
CA TRP A 172 -19.08 3.20 12.46
C TRP A 172 -20.53 2.71 12.35
N GLU A 173 -21.47 3.26 13.14
CA GLU A 173 -22.89 2.91 13.05
C GLU A 173 -23.54 3.39 11.73
N SER A 174 -22.90 4.34 11.04
CA SER A 174 -23.36 4.86 9.75
C SER A 174 -22.73 4.12 8.56
N LEU A 175 -21.93 3.08 8.79
CA LEU A 175 -21.18 2.37 7.77
C LEU A 175 -21.35 0.86 7.87
N ASN A 176 -21.43 0.18 6.71
CA ASN A 176 -21.03 -1.22 6.66
C ASN A 176 -19.50 -1.29 6.71
N VAL A 177 -18.95 -1.58 7.89
CA VAL A 177 -17.49 -1.52 8.16
C VAL A 177 -16.67 -2.38 7.20
N LYS A 178 -17.14 -3.60 6.88
CA LYS A 178 -16.48 -4.49 5.91
C LYS A 178 -16.37 -3.88 4.52
N ARG A 179 -17.44 -3.19 4.09
CA ARG A 179 -17.48 -2.51 2.78
C ARG A 179 -16.68 -1.22 2.82
N ALA A 180 -16.70 -0.48 3.92
CA ALA A 180 -15.86 0.70 4.13
C ALA A 180 -14.36 0.37 4.01
N TRP A 181 -13.92 -0.74 4.62
CA TRP A 181 -12.55 -1.25 4.44
C TRP A 181 -12.24 -1.51 2.95
N SER A 182 -13.15 -2.18 2.25
CA SER A 182 -13.00 -2.48 0.82
C SER A 182 -12.92 -1.21 -0.05
N VAL A 183 -13.73 -0.18 0.25
CA VAL A 183 -13.66 1.13 -0.42
C VAL A 183 -12.31 1.79 -0.22
N CYS A 184 -11.82 1.85 1.02
CA CYS A 184 -10.53 2.47 1.34
C CYS A 184 -9.37 1.74 0.66
N MET A 185 -9.33 0.41 0.78
CA MET A 185 -8.27 -0.42 0.19
C MET A 185 -8.21 -0.28 -1.33
N ARG A 186 -9.34 -0.21 -2.03
CA ARG A 186 -9.34 0.04 -3.49
C ARG A 186 -8.67 1.37 -3.83
N GLY A 187 -9.00 2.43 -3.11
CA GLY A 187 -8.38 3.75 -3.30
C GLY A 187 -6.87 3.73 -3.05
N MET A 188 -6.47 3.15 -1.91
CA MET A 188 -5.08 3.13 -1.46
C MET A 188 -4.19 2.24 -2.32
N LEU A 189 -4.63 1.02 -2.63
CA LEU A 189 -3.87 0.09 -3.49
C LEU A 189 -3.78 0.62 -4.92
N SER A 190 -4.85 1.25 -5.43
CA SER A 190 -4.83 1.92 -6.73
C SER A 190 -3.79 3.04 -6.76
N GLY A 191 -3.67 3.84 -5.69
CA GLY A 191 -2.66 4.88 -5.58
C GLY A 191 -1.26 4.28 -5.51
N PHE A 192 -1.03 3.40 -4.53
CA PHE A 192 0.27 2.79 -4.24
C PHE A 192 0.84 2.04 -5.44
N TYR A 193 0.12 1.05 -5.98
CA TYR A 193 0.60 0.22 -7.08
C TYR A 193 0.54 0.90 -8.45
N SER A 194 0.08 2.15 -8.54
CA SER A 194 0.26 2.98 -9.74
C SER A 194 1.55 3.79 -9.73
N HIS A 195 2.25 3.86 -8.59
CA HIS A 195 3.44 4.68 -8.44
C HIS A 195 4.73 3.94 -8.85
N PRO A 196 5.64 4.57 -9.63
CA PRO A 196 6.90 3.94 -10.05
C PRO A 196 7.78 3.40 -8.91
N TRP A 197 7.70 4.02 -7.73
CA TRP A 197 8.48 3.54 -6.57
C TRP A 197 8.03 2.16 -6.10
N ALA A 198 6.73 1.90 -6.05
CA ALA A 198 6.20 0.57 -5.74
C ALA A 198 6.58 -0.44 -6.83
N TRP A 199 6.67 0.00 -8.10
CA TRP A 199 7.12 -0.87 -9.20
C TRP A 199 8.58 -1.29 -9.03
N ASN A 200 9.45 -0.38 -8.60
CA ASN A 200 10.84 -0.70 -8.27
C ASN A 200 10.93 -1.71 -7.12
N GLU A 201 10.08 -1.57 -6.11
CA GLU A 201 10.05 -2.46 -4.95
C GLU A 201 9.69 -3.90 -5.34
N ILE A 202 8.66 -4.07 -6.17
CA ILE A 202 8.15 -5.38 -6.58
C ILE A 202 8.80 -5.92 -7.87
N GLY A 203 9.66 -5.12 -8.53
CA GLY A 203 10.31 -5.48 -9.78
C GLY A 203 9.39 -5.49 -11.00
N PHE A 204 8.33 -4.68 -10.99
CA PHE A 204 7.41 -4.58 -12.10
C PHE A 204 8.08 -3.86 -13.29
N GLY A 205 8.02 -4.47 -14.48
CA GLY A 205 8.61 -3.99 -15.74
C GLY A 205 8.05 -2.68 -16.29
N GLY A 206 7.04 -2.11 -15.63
CA GLY A 206 6.32 -0.92 -16.09
C GLY A 206 5.29 -1.23 -17.18
N PRO A 207 4.72 -0.19 -17.79
CA PRO A 207 3.71 -0.34 -18.85
C PRO A 207 4.22 -1.14 -20.05
N ALA A 208 3.37 -2.04 -20.55
CA ALA A 208 3.72 -2.92 -21.65
C ALA A 208 3.80 -2.18 -22.99
N TYR A 209 2.89 -1.25 -23.26
CA TYR A 209 2.77 -0.62 -24.57
C TYR A 209 3.91 0.39 -24.84
N PRO A 210 4.51 0.41 -26.06
CA PRO A 210 4.20 -0.41 -27.23
C PRO A 210 4.91 -1.78 -27.30
N ARG A 211 5.87 -2.08 -26.42
CA ARG A 211 6.71 -3.29 -26.51
C ARG A 211 5.94 -4.61 -26.32
N GLY A 212 4.89 -4.60 -25.52
CA GLY A 212 4.20 -5.80 -25.02
C GLY A 212 5.00 -6.54 -23.96
N PHE A 213 4.33 -7.48 -23.27
CA PHE A 213 4.99 -8.53 -22.48
C PHE A 213 5.15 -9.77 -23.38
N MET A 214 6.37 -10.30 -23.51
CA MET A 214 6.67 -11.48 -24.31
C MET A 214 6.37 -12.79 -23.57
N ARG A 215 6.50 -12.79 -22.24
CA ARG A 215 6.27 -13.96 -21.39
C ARG A 215 4.94 -13.83 -20.65
N LEU A 216 4.01 -14.73 -20.95
CA LEU A 216 2.65 -14.75 -20.38
C LEU A 216 2.49 -15.77 -19.24
N GLY A 217 3.58 -16.35 -18.76
CA GLY A 217 3.58 -17.49 -17.83
C GLY A 217 3.25 -17.17 -16.37
N GLY A 218 2.97 -15.90 -16.03
CA GLY A 218 2.74 -15.45 -14.66
C GLY A 218 4.03 -15.38 -13.82
N ALA A 219 3.92 -14.86 -12.61
CA ALA A 219 5.05 -14.61 -11.71
C ALA A 219 5.58 -15.88 -11.01
N THR A 220 4.79 -16.96 -10.96
CA THR A 220 5.12 -18.21 -10.23
C THR A 220 4.70 -19.46 -11.00
N GLY A 221 5.28 -20.61 -10.64
CA GLY A 221 4.96 -21.92 -11.22
C GLY A 221 5.88 -22.36 -12.36
N PRO A 222 5.68 -23.58 -12.90
CA PRO A 222 6.58 -24.20 -13.87
C PRO A 222 6.60 -23.49 -15.24
N ALA A 223 5.60 -22.65 -15.51
CA ALA A 223 5.51 -21.83 -16.72
C ALA A 223 6.09 -20.41 -16.52
N ALA A 224 6.49 -20.05 -15.30
CA ALA A 224 7.05 -18.73 -15.01
C ALA A 224 8.34 -18.55 -15.81
N ALA A 225 8.39 -17.47 -16.59
CA ALA A 225 9.52 -17.13 -17.42
C ALA A 225 9.74 -15.62 -17.33
N ARG A 226 10.99 -15.24 -17.10
CA ARG A 226 11.39 -13.83 -17.05
C ARG A 226 11.45 -13.24 -18.45
N GLU A 227 11.08 -11.98 -18.56
CA GLU A 227 11.38 -11.17 -19.73
C GLU A 227 12.90 -11.10 -19.93
N PRO A 228 13.42 -10.89 -21.16
CA PRO A 228 14.86 -10.79 -21.41
C PRO A 228 15.59 -9.68 -20.61
N HIS A 229 14.83 -8.72 -20.10
CA HIS A 229 15.33 -7.58 -19.32
C HIS A 229 15.02 -7.68 -17.82
N GLU A 230 14.29 -8.72 -17.38
CA GLU A 230 14.02 -8.98 -15.97
C GLU A 230 15.18 -9.77 -15.35
N THR A 231 15.54 -9.41 -14.12
CA THR A 231 16.53 -10.12 -13.32
C THR A 231 15.85 -10.86 -12.17
N PRO A 232 16.43 -11.95 -11.64
CA PRO A 232 16.03 -12.47 -10.35
C PRO A 232 16.08 -11.38 -9.27
N GLY A 233 15.21 -11.50 -8.26
CA GLY A 233 15.34 -10.70 -7.05
C GLY A 233 16.62 -11.05 -6.29
N ALA A 234 17.08 -10.16 -5.41
CA ALA A 234 18.26 -10.37 -4.58
C ALA A 234 18.11 -11.51 -3.54
N THR A 235 16.89 -12.04 -3.38
CA THR A 235 16.53 -13.16 -2.51
C THR A 235 15.48 -14.01 -3.21
N ASP A 236 15.50 -15.32 -2.97
CA ASP A 236 14.51 -16.30 -3.45
C ASP A 236 13.36 -16.53 -2.46
N GLU A 237 13.38 -15.87 -1.30
CA GLU A 237 12.32 -15.99 -0.29
C GLU A 237 10.95 -15.56 -0.85
N ASP A 238 9.94 -16.39 -0.62
CA ASP A 238 8.56 -16.10 -1.00
C ASP A 238 7.86 -15.35 0.14
N PRO A 239 7.51 -14.06 -0.02
CA PRO A 239 6.89 -13.28 1.04
C PRO A 239 5.46 -13.75 1.40
N VAL A 240 4.80 -14.57 0.55
CA VAL A 240 3.45 -15.07 0.77
C VAL A 240 3.44 -16.41 1.52
N GLN A 241 4.39 -17.32 1.22
CA GLN A 241 4.50 -18.58 1.98
C GLN A 241 4.91 -18.38 3.44
N VAL A 242 5.51 -17.24 3.73
CA VAL A 242 5.78 -16.76 5.08
C VAL A 242 4.47 -16.65 5.89
N VAL A 243 3.31 -16.38 5.27
CA VAL A 243 2.01 -16.21 5.96
C VAL A 243 1.20 -17.52 6.06
N ASN A 244 1.32 -18.43 5.09
CA ASN A 244 0.41 -19.60 4.95
C ASN A 244 0.72 -20.82 5.85
N ASN A 245 1.67 -20.74 6.79
CA ASN A 245 1.95 -21.86 7.70
C ASN A 245 1.18 -21.75 9.03
N GLY A 246 -0.06 -21.25 8.98
CA GLY A 246 -0.98 -21.19 10.11
C GLY A 246 -2.24 -21.97 9.74
N GLU A 247 -2.46 -23.07 10.45
CA GLU A 247 -3.59 -24.02 10.37
C GLU A 247 -3.39 -25.26 9.46
N LEU A 248 -2.96 -26.36 10.11
CA LEU A 248 -3.81 -27.54 10.27
C LEU A 248 -4.16 -27.69 11.75
#